data_AF-A0A8B6CMS3-F1
#
_entry.id   AF-A0A8B6CMS3-F1
#
_cell.length_a   1.000
_cell.length_b   1.000
_cell.length_c   1.000
_cell.angle_alpha   90.00
_cell.angle_beta   90.00
_cell.angle_gamma   90.00
#
_symmetry.space_group_name_H-M   'P 1'
#
loop_
_entity.id
_entity.type
_entity.pdbx_description
1 polymer ?
#
loop_
_entity_poly.entity_id
_entity_poly.type
_entity_poly.pdbx_seq_one_letter_code
_entity_poly.pdbx_strand_id
1 'polypeptide(L)'
;MMLDPCSDRQQETDSNDPFRHDKTLGQYALICIKDTADLSVPALQKNFMVHAFPSSKVTANITKLSSVKKYTERCIELTWLMNVQDPSMVLLWPDMVSPDNLTDIFRYYTATGTVLDHEVWPALLLYKDGPMVVKGVAKFRN
;
A
#
# COMPACT_ATOMS: atom_id res chain seq x y z
N MET A 1 -52.55 -12.23 56.91
CA MET A 1 -51.14 -11.95 57.21
C MET A 1 -50.36 -12.90 56.31
N MET A 2 -49.82 -12.52 55.15
CA MET A 2 -48.94 -11.40 54.82
C MET A 2 -49.30 -10.74 53.47
N LEU A 3 -48.89 -9.49 53.30
CA LEU A 3 -48.99 -8.62 52.12
C LEU A 3 -47.69 -8.71 51.28
N ASP A 4 -47.80 -8.76 49.95
CA ASP A 4 -47.07 -8.01 48.88
C ASP A 4 -45.52 -7.79 48.90
N PRO A 5 -44.89 -7.31 47.79
CA PRO A 5 -44.91 -7.76 46.38
C PRO A 5 -43.50 -7.65 45.71
N CYS A 6 -43.41 -7.91 44.40
CA CYS A 6 -42.47 -7.29 43.44
C CYS A 6 -40.95 -7.32 43.77
N SER A 7 -40.21 -8.20 43.10
CA SER A 7 -38.89 -7.84 42.56
C SER A 7 -38.62 -8.72 41.35
N ASP A 8 -38.95 -8.19 40.18
CA ASP A 8 -38.16 -8.42 38.98
C ASP A 8 -36.68 -8.38 39.37
N ARG A 9 -35.99 -9.49 39.15
CA ARG A 9 -34.53 -9.50 39.13
C ARG A 9 -34.15 -9.99 37.74
N GLN A 10 -34.19 -9.03 36.82
CA GLN A 10 -33.41 -9.06 35.60
C GLN A 10 -32.01 -9.56 35.96
N GLN A 11 -31.63 -10.73 35.46
CA GLN A 11 -30.21 -11.00 35.21
C GLN A 11 -29.92 -10.50 33.80
N GLU A 12 -29.99 -9.17 33.67
CA GLU A 12 -29.18 -8.42 32.71
C GLU A 12 -27.75 -8.47 33.23
N THR A 13 -26.97 -9.47 32.79
CA THR A 13 -25.52 -9.38 32.88
C THR A 13 -25.02 -8.73 31.60
N ASP A 14 -25.20 -7.40 31.54
CA ASP A 14 -24.53 -6.52 30.59
C ASP A 14 -23.82 -5.46 31.43
N SER A 15 -22.51 -5.59 31.62
CA SER A 15 -21.60 -4.48 31.99
C SER A 15 -20.18 -4.97 32.24
N ASN A 16 -19.36 -4.96 31.18
CA ASN A 16 -17.97 -4.49 31.14
C ASN A 16 -17.14 -5.20 30.06
N ASP A 17 -17.57 -5.15 28.79
CA ASP A 17 -16.64 -5.24 27.68
C ASP A 17 -16.44 -3.84 27.07
N PRO A 18 -15.30 -3.17 27.33
CA PRO A 18 -15.01 -1.86 26.78
C PRO A 18 -14.76 -1.86 25.26
N PHE A 19 -14.85 -3.03 24.59
CA PHE A 19 -14.57 -3.16 23.15
C PHE A 19 -15.79 -3.46 22.28
N ARG A 20 -17.02 -3.46 22.83
CA ARG A 20 -18.24 -3.68 22.04
C ARG A 20 -18.67 -2.41 21.27
N HIS A 21 -17.78 -1.89 20.43
CA HIS A 21 -18.21 -1.11 19.27
C HIS A 21 -18.46 -2.11 18.15
N ASP A 22 -19.73 -2.31 17.82
CA ASP A 22 -20.19 -3.18 16.75
C ASP A 22 -19.54 -2.70 15.44
N LYS A 23 -18.45 -3.35 15.05
CA LYS A 23 -17.74 -2.98 13.83
C LYS A 23 -18.65 -3.28 12.66
N THR A 24 -18.79 -2.33 11.75
CA THR A 24 -19.54 -2.57 10.51
C THR A 24 -18.90 -3.73 9.74
N LEU A 25 -19.68 -4.44 8.91
CA LEU A 25 -19.17 -5.48 8.02
C LEU A 25 -17.96 -4.99 7.21
N GLY A 26 -17.97 -3.72 6.80
CA GLY A 26 -16.85 -3.08 6.10
C GLY A 26 -15.56 -3.00 6.94
N GLN A 27 -15.67 -2.67 8.23
CA GLN A 27 -14.52 -2.62 9.13
C GLN A 27 -13.91 -4.01 9.38
N TYR A 28 -14.74 -5.06 9.50
CA TYR A 28 -14.23 -6.43 9.58
C TYR A 28 -13.52 -6.86 8.29
N ALA A 29 -14.10 -6.54 7.13
CA ALA A 29 -13.48 -6.84 5.85
C ALA A 29 -12.09 -6.17 5.72
N LEU A 30 -11.97 -4.89 6.09
CA LEU A 30 -10.70 -4.18 6.07
C LEU A 30 -9.64 -4.79 6.98
N ILE A 31 -10.03 -5.23 8.18
CA ILE A 31 -9.14 -5.93 9.12
C ILE A 31 -8.66 -7.23 8.49
N CYS A 32 -9.57 -8.07 7.97
CA CYS A 32 -9.19 -9.31 7.31
C CYS A 32 -8.26 -9.09 6.11
N ILE A 33 -8.49 -8.05 5.31
CA ILE A 33 -7.61 -7.71 4.18
C ILE A 33 -6.21 -7.33 4.70
N LYS A 34 -6.11 -6.50 5.74
CA LYS A 34 -4.83 -6.11 6.34
C LYS A 34 -4.08 -7.31 6.94
N ASP A 35 -4.78 -8.17 7.65
CA ASP A 35 -4.20 -9.36 8.30
C ASP A 35 -3.75 -10.43 7.29
N THR A 36 -4.38 -10.47 6.11
CA THR A 36 -4.06 -11.46 5.05
C THR A 36 -3.14 -10.89 3.96
N ALA A 37 -2.81 -9.60 4.01
CA ALA A 37 -2.05 -8.92 2.97
C ALA A 37 -0.70 -9.59 2.72
N ASP A 38 0.10 -9.77 3.76
CA ASP A 38 1.43 -10.38 3.69
C ASP A 38 1.37 -11.82 3.19
N LEU A 39 0.34 -12.57 3.59
CA LEU A 39 0.15 -13.96 3.17
C LEU A 39 -0.13 -14.09 1.66
N SER A 40 -0.71 -13.06 1.04
CA SER A 40 -1.02 -13.06 -0.39
C SER A 40 0.17 -12.64 -1.27
N VAL A 41 1.20 -11.99 -0.71
CA VAL A 41 2.36 -11.47 -1.47
C VAL A 41 3.06 -12.56 -2.31
N PRO A 42 3.37 -13.77 -1.79
CA PRO A 42 4.04 -14.79 -2.59
C PRO A 42 3.22 -15.24 -3.81
N ALA A 43 1.89 -15.30 -3.66
CA ALA A 43 0.98 -15.66 -4.74
C ALA A 43 0.96 -14.55 -5.82
N LEU A 44 0.91 -13.28 -5.40
CA LEU A 44 0.97 -12.13 -6.31
C LEU A 44 2.29 -12.08 -7.09
N GLN A 45 3.42 -12.25 -6.40
CA GLN A 45 4.74 -12.31 -7.01
C GLN A 45 4.82 -13.42 -8.07
N LYS A 46 4.38 -14.63 -7.71
CA LYS A 46 4.34 -15.76 -8.64
C LYS A 46 3.48 -15.46 -9.87
N ASN A 47 2.26 -14.96 -9.67
CA ASN A 47 1.33 -14.66 -10.75
C ASN A 47 1.88 -13.60 -11.71
N PHE A 48 2.46 -12.53 -11.17
CA PHE A 48 3.08 -11.48 -11.98
C PHE A 48 4.25 -12.02 -12.81
N MET A 49 5.16 -12.78 -12.19
CA MET A 49 6.34 -13.32 -12.87
C MET A 49 5.99 -14.32 -13.98
N VAL A 50 4.91 -15.08 -13.82
CA VAL A 50 4.47 -16.08 -14.82
C VAL A 50 3.68 -15.43 -15.96
N HIS A 51 2.82 -14.45 -15.67
CA HIS A 51 1.82 -13.98 -16.64
C HIS A 51 2.08 -12.54 -17.14
N ALA A 52 2.41 -11.62 -16.24
CA ALA A 52 2.54 -10.20 -16.57
C ALA A 52 3.95 -9.86 -17.06
N PHE A 53 4.97 -10.44 -16.43
CA PHE A 53 6.37 -10.13 -16.72
C PHE A 53 6.82 -10.54 -18.15
N PRO A 54 6.47 -11.72 -18.68
CA PRO A 54 6.82 -12.09 -20.06
C PRO A 54 6.11 -11.24 -21.12
N SER A 55 4.97 -10.65 -20.78
CA SER A 55 4.19 -9.78 -21.66
C SER A 55 4.74 -8.34 -21.69
N SER A 56 5.69 -8.02 -20.81
CA SER A 56 6.35 -6.71 -20.80
C SER A 56 7.34 -6.58 -21.96
N LYS A 57 7.57 -5.36 -22.45
CA LYS A 57 8.59 -5.08 -23.49
C LYS A 57 10.04 -5.20 -22.97
N VAL A 58 10.25 -5.88 -21.84
CA VAL A 58 11.57 -6.08 -21.23
C VAL A 58 12.31 -7.17 -21.99
N THR A 59 13.59 -6.94 -22.28
CA THR A 59 14.40 -7.92 -23.00
C THR A 59 14.58 -9.20 -22.16
N ALA A 60 14.41 -10.37 -22.80
CA ALA A 60 14.43 -11.68 -22.14
C ALA A 60 15.75 -12.04 -21.42
N ASN A 61 16.81 -11.24 -21.59
CA ASN A 61 18.09 -11.42 -20.91
C ASN A 61 18.12 -10.70 -19.55
N ILE A 62 17.47 -9.52 -19.45
CA ILE A 62 17.40 -8.74 -18.20
C ILE A 62 16.52 -9.46 -17.18
N THR A 63 15.47 -10.15 -17.65
CA THR A 63 14.54 -10.91 -16.80
C THR A 63 15.19 -12.08 -16.05
N LYS A 64 16.34 -12.56 -16.52
CA LYS A 64 17.12 -13.63 -15.88
C LYS A 64 18.03 -13.13 -14.75
N LEU A 65 18.23 -11.82 -14.65
CA LEU A 65 19.10 -11.24 -13.64
C LEU A 65 18.43 -11.33 -12.26
N SER A 66 19.15 -11.89 -11.29
CA SER A 66 18.65 -12.07 -9.92
C SER A 66 18.30 -10.75 -9.24
N SER A 67 19.03 -9.67 -9.56
CA SER A 67 18.76 -8.31 -9.09
C SER A 67 17.41 -7.79 -9.60
N VAL A 68 17.10 -8.02 -10.87
CA VAL A 68 15.84 -7.62 -11.49
C VAL A 68 14.68 -8.39 -10.88
N LYS A 69 14.84 -9.70 -10.69
CA LYS A 69 13.82 -10.52 -10.02
C LYS A 69 13.53 -10.00 -8.61
N LYS A 70 14.56 -9.79 -7.78
CA LYS A 70 14.41 -9.25 -6.42
C LYS A 70 13.75 -7.87 -6.40
N TYR A 71 14.13 -7.02 -7.35
CA TYR A 71 13.53 -5.70 -7.49
C TYR A 71 12.04 -5.80 -7.80
N THR A 72 11.66 -6.59 -8.81
CA THR A 72 10.27 -6.83 -9.20
C THR A 72 9.45 -7.39 -8.06
N GLU A 73 9.95 -8.43 -7.36
CA GLU A 73 9.29 -9.03 -6.20
C GLU A 73 9.01 -7.98 -5.12
N ARG A 74 9.97 -7.10 -4.84
CA ARG A 74 9.80 -6.02 -3.86
C ARG A 74 8.80 -4.96 -4.33
N CYS A 75 8.78 -4.62 -5.61
CA CYS A 75 7.80 -3.69 -6.17
C CYS A 75 6.37 -4.21 -6.00
N ILE A 76 6.14 -5.49 -6.27
CA ILE A 76 4.83 -6.14 -6.15
C ILE A 76 4.37 -6.14 -4.69
N GLU A 77 5.26 -6.50 -3.77
CA GLU A 77 4.96 -6.48 -2.34
C GLU A 77 4.59 -5.06 -1.88
N LEU A 78 5.44 -4.07 -2.18
CA LEU A 78 5.20 -2.69 -1.75
C LEU A 78 3.91 -2.11 -2.33
N THR A 79 3.67 -2.28 -3.63
CA THR A 79 2.46 -1.78 -4.29
C THR A 79 1.19 -2.44 -3.75
N TRP A 80 1.26 -3.73 -3.43
CA TRP A 80 0.15 -4.43 -2.80
C TRP A 80 -0.14 -3.89 -1.40
N LEU A 81 0.88 -3.74 -0.56
CA LEU A 81 0.72 -3.23 0.80
C LEU A 81 0.21 -1.79 0.82
N MET A 82 0.62 -0.95 -0.13
CA MET A 82 0.09 0.40 -0.33
C MET A 82 -1.39 0.41 -0.67
N ASN A 83 -1.83 -0.55 -1.50
CA ASN A 83 -3.22 -0.66 -1.92
C ASN A 83 -4.14 -1.16 -0.79
N VAL A 84 -3.63 -2.04 0.08
CA VAL A 84 -4.35 -2.57 1.25
C VAL A 84 -4.52 -1.55 2.36
N GLN A 85 -3.70 -0.49 2.41
CA GLN A 85 -3.92 0.59 3.37
C GLN A 85 -5.30 1.25 3.16
N ASP A 86 -5.84 1.81 4.25
CA ASP A 86 -7.09 2.56 4.25
C ASP A 86 -6.86 3.94 4.90
N PRO A 87 -6.84 5.04 4.12
CA PRO A 87 -7.02 5.09 2.66
C PRO A 87 -5.85 4.46 1.90
N SER A 88 -6.10 3.98 0.68
CA SER A 88 -5.05 3.44 -0.19
C SER A 88 -4.06 4.54 -0.59
N MET A 89 -2.77 4.23 -0.50
CA MET A 89 -1.71 5.18 -0.86
C MET A 89 -1.59 5.32 -2.38
N VAL A 90 -1.04 6.45 -2.84
CA VAL A 90 -0.97 6.79 -4.26
C VAL A 90 0.47 6.99 -4.71
N LEU A 91 0.84 6.37 -5.82
CA LEU A 91 2.10 6.61 -6.51
C LEU A 91 1.98 7.84 -7.42
N LEU A 92 2.89 8.79 -7.24
CA LEU A 92 2.99 9.99 -8.05
C LEU A 92 4.17 9.85 -9.03
N TRP A 93 3.83 9.80 -10.31
CA TRP A 93 4.78 9.61 -11.41
C TRP A 93 5.29 10.96 -11.94
N PRO A 94 6.49 11.00 -12.55
CA PRO A 94 7.08 12.27 -12.99
C PRO A 94 6.26 13.02 -14.04
N ASP A 95 5.52 12.30 -14.91
CA ASP A 95 4.65 12.87 -15.94
C ASP A 95 3.40 13.56 -15.36
N MET A 96 3.11 13.35 -14.08
CA MET A 96 2.04 14.00 -13.33
C MET A 96 2.51 15.28 -12.60
N VAL A 97 3.80 15.60 -12.68
CA VAL A 97 4.43 16.71 -11.96
C VAL A 97 4.93 17.75 -12.96
N SER A 98 4.80 19.04 -12.62
CA SER A 98 5.41 20.10 -13.41
C SER A 98 6.93 19.88 -13.49
N PRO A 99 7.57 20.02 -14.67
CA PRO A 99 9.02 19.87 -14.82
C PRO A 99 9.84 20.70 -13.81
N ASP A 100 9.35 21.90 -13.48
CA ASP A 100 10.01 22.83 -12.54
C ASP A 100 10.02 22.30 -11.09
N ASN A 101 9.12 21.38 -10.75
CA ASN A 101 8.97 20.83 -9.40
C ASN A 101 9.59 19.42 -9.26
N LEU A 102 10.19 18.86 -10.32
CA LEU A 102 10.69 17.48 -10.31
C LEU A 102 11.75 17.24 -9.22
N THR A 103 12.64 18.20 -8.98
CA THR A 103 13.70 18.07 -7.96
C THR A 103 13.18 18.16 -6.52
N ASP A 104 11.98 18.71 -6.33
CA ASP A 104 11.33 18.75 -5.02
C ASP A 104 10.63 17.42 -4.70
N ILE A 105 10.07 16.76 -5.72
CA ILE A 105 9.33 15.51 -5.58
C ILE A 105 10.24 14.27 -5.69
N PHE A 106 11.34 14.35 -6.43
CA PHE A 106 12.25 13.24 -6.67
C PHE A 106 13.66 13.54 -6.14
N ARG A 107 14.27 12.54 -5.49
CA ARG A 107 15.69 12.56 -5.14
C ARG A 107 16.53 11.88 -6.23
N TYR A 108 17.78 12.30 -6.32
CA TYR A 108 18.76 11.74 -7.25
C TYR A 108 19.13 10.30 -6.88
N TYR A 109 19.13 9.41 -7.87
CA TYR A 109 19.61 8.03 -7.70
C TYR A 109 21.15 7.95 -7.67
N THR A 110 21.83 8.54 -8.67
CA THR A 110 23.28 8.43 -8.84
C THR A 110 23.96 9.77 -9.14
N ALA A 111 23.41 10.54 -10.07
CA ALA A 111 23.94 11.83 -10.49
C ALA A 111 22.89 12.94 -10.35
N THR A 112 23.39 14.15 -10.05
CA THR A 112 22.59 15.36 -10.12
C THR A 112 22.39 15.78 -11.58
N GLY A 113 21.30 16.49 -11.83
CA GLY A 113 21.00 17.07 -13.13
C GLY A 113 19.63 17.76 -13.13
N THR A 114 19.35 18.50 -14.19
CA THR A 114 18.10 19.27 -14.32
C THR A 114 17.09 18.59 -15.23
N VAL A 115 17.54 17.65 -16.08
CA VAL A 115 16.68 16.94 -17.02
C VAL A 115 16.47 15.52 -16.55
N LEU A 116 15.21 15.11 -16.41
CA LEU A 116 14.84 13.73 -16.09
C LEU A 116 15.31 12.79 -17.22
N ASP A 117 16.14 11.79 -16.86
CA ASP A 117 16.56 10.73 -17.78
C ASP A 117 15.55 9.57 -17.72
N HIS A 118 15.39 8.99 -16.53
CA HIS A 118 14.35 8.00 -16.26
C HIS A 118 14.01 7.95 -14.78
N GLU A 119 12.77 7.56 -14.51
CA GLU A 119 12.30 7.25 -13.17
C GLU A 119 12.78 5.86 -12.74
N VAL A 120 13.19 5.76 -11.48
CA VAL A 120 13.62 4.51 -10.86
C VAL A 120 12.48 3.99 -9.97
N TRP A 121 11.90 4.89 -9.16
CA TRP A 121 10.74 4.61 -8.31
C TRP A 121 9.87 5.87 -8.16
N PRO A 122 8.54 5.79 -8.20
CA PRO A 122 7.67 6.96 -8.08
C PRO A 122 7.67 7.54 -6.65
N ALA A 123 7.21 8.78 -6.52
CA ALA A 123 6.95 9.36 -5.19
C ALA A 123 5.69 8.73 -4.58
N LEU A 124 5.58 8.77 -3.25
CA LEU A 124 4.48 8.15 -2.52
C LEU A 124 3.68 9.21 -1.75
N LEU A 125 2.39 9.31 -2.05
CA LEU A 125 1.42 10.14 -1.34
C LEU A 125 0.59 9.29 -0.38
N LEU A 126 0.15 9.90 0.73
CA LEU A 126 -0.66 9.20 1.73
C LEU A 126 -2.03 8.79 1.18
N TYR A 127 -2.61 9.62 0.32
CA TYR A 127 -3.82 9.40 -0.45
C TYR A 127 -3.82 10.35 -1.65
N LYS A 128 -4.80 10.26 -2.54
CA LYS A 128 -4.90 11.11 -3.74
C LYS A 128 -4.95 12.59 -3.36
N ASP A 129 -4.07 13.40 -3.97
CA ASP A 129 -3.91 14.84 -3.67
C ASP A 129 -3.53 15.15 -2.21
N GLY A 130 -3.08 14.13 -1.47
CA GLY A 130 -2.65 14.22 -0.07
C GLY A 130 -1.15 14.54 0.10
N PRO A 131 -0.67 14.60 1.36
CA PRO A 131 0.73 14.89 1.64
C PRO A 131 1.66 13.78 1.13
N MET A 132 2.84 14.18 0.65
CA MET A 132 3.90 13.26 0.25
C MET A 132 4.53 12.60 1.48
N VAL A 133 4.52 11.27 1.51
CA VAL A 133 5.12 10.46 2.56
C VAL A 133 6.60 10.21 2.24
N VAL A 134 6.91 9.91 0.98
CA VAL A 134 8.27 9.60 0.52
C VAL A 134 8.52 10.21 -0.85
N LYS A 135 9.68 10.86 -1.02
CA LYS A 135 10.14 11.34 -2.33
C LYS A 135 10.43 10.17 -3.27
N GLY A 136 10.10 10.36 -4.55
CA GLY A 136 10.46 9.40 -5.60
C GLY A 136 11.96 9.36 -5.83
N VAL A 137 12.42 8.37 -6.58
CA VAL A 137 13.83 8.21 -6.97
C VAL A 137 13.92 8.27 -8.48
N ALA A 138 14.74 9.18 -8.99
CA ALA A 138 14.94 9.32 -10.42
C ALA A 138 16.40 9.60 -10.75
N LYS A 139 16.79 9.23 -11.97
CA LYS A 139 18.07 9.60 -12.54
C LYS A 139 17.89 10.84 -13.40
N PHE A 140 18.78 11.80 -13.19
CA PHE A 140 18.83 13.03 -13.96
C PHE A 140 20.12 13.08 -14.79
N ARG A 141 20.08 13.86 -15.86
CA ARG A 141 21.22 14.19 -16.71
C ARG A 141 21.36 15.70 -16.84
N ASN A 142 22.60 16.12 -17.10
CA ASN A 142 22.93 17.50 -17.47
C ASN A 142 22.70 17.73 -18.96
#